data_AF-A0A8S0H3F7-F1
#
_entry.id   AF-A0A8S0H3F7-F1
#
_cell.length_a   1.000
_cell.length_b   1.000
_cell.length_c   1.000
_cell.angle_alpha   90.00
_cell.angle_beta   90.00
_cell.angle_gamma   90.00
#
_symmetry.space_group_name_H-M   'P 1'
#
loop_
_entity.id
_entity.type
_entity.pdbx_description
1 polymer ?
#
loop_
_entity_poly.entity_id
_entity_poly.type
_entity_poly.pdbx_seq_one_letter_code
_entity_poly.pdbx_strand_id
1 'polypeptide(L)'
;MMDPLSKLVLNAYFLSHPRTLRIGYAAACNNSLEALKLLPDYRPATREEARHMYQGSIKVISDGSNQGLTGYQVAPYCCETDRPVGNFNLCDKGEDTPKTLPVKYQEFIHAAVKKGWPLMIHANGDQAIEFTLQAYDLALQGQSGLDKRHRIEHCSLLSKSTLETMQRLGLSPSFLIGHVGYWGYAFDKAIFEKKAHNMLDLCKSALDHELRISLHSDYSVTPLAPCVRWSRR
;
A
#
# COMPACT_ATOMS: atom_id res chain seq x y z
N MET A 1 8.31 -0.19 -15.65
CA MET A 1 8.77 1.11 -16.19
C MET A 1 7.55 1.88 -16.67
N MET A 2 7.47 3.21 -16.53
CA MET A 2 6.37 3.98 -17.10
C MET A 2 6.33 3.81 -18.62
N ASP A 3 5.15 3.72 -19.21
CA ASP A 3 5.03 3.56 -20.65
C ASP A 3 5.59 4.81 -21.38
N PRO A 4 6.35 4.63 -22.48
CA PRO A 4 7.01 5.76 -23.16
C PRO A 4 6.03 6.82 -23.67
N LEU A 5 4.80 6.41 -24.04
CA LEU A 5 3.79 7.29 -24.60
C LEU A 5 3.24 8.26 -23.54
N SER A 6 2.83 7.76 -22.37
CA SER A 6 2.36 8.62 -21.27
C SER A 6 3.44 9.59 -20.81
N LYS A 7 4.71 9.15 -20.78
CA LYS A 7 5.83 10.04 -20.43
C LYS A 7 5.99 11.17 -21.45
N LEU A 8 5.87 10.85 -22.74
CA LEU A 8 5.92 11.85 -23.81
C LEU A 8 4.74 12.83 -23.73
N VAL A 9 3.51 12.32 -23.57
CA VAL A 9 2.29 13.13 -23.47
C VAL A 9 2.38 14.08 -22.27
N LEU A 10 2.78 13.59 -21.09
CA LEU A 10 2.92 14.43 -19.91
C LEU A 10 4.02 15.48 -20.08
N ASN A 11 5.16 15.11 -20.64
CA ASN A 11 6.22 16.09 -20.93
C ASN A 11 5.74 17.19 -21.87
N ALA A 12 4.99 16.85 -22.92
CA ALA A 12 4.40 17.83 -23.84
C ALA A 12 3.36 18.72 -23.14
N TYR A 13 2.48 18.13 -22.32
CA TYR A 13 1.49 18.88 -21.53
C TYR A 13 2.15 19.94 -20.62
N PHE A 14 3.28 19.60 -20.00
CA PHE A 14 4.02 20.51 -19.13
C PHE A 14 4.77 21.64 -19.83
N LEU A 15 4.87 21.62 -21.17
CA LEU A 15 5.40 22.77 -21.92
C LEU A 15 4.43 23.96 -21.90
N SER A 16 3.11 23.69 -21.84
CA SER A 16 2.07 24.73 -21.79
C SER A 16 1.44 24.90 -20.41
N HIS A 17 1.65 23.95 -19.49
CA HIS A 17 1.11 23.98 -18.13
C HIS A 17 2.25 23.89 -17.11
N PRO A 18 2.79 25.04 -16.65
CA PRO A 18 3.86 25.08 -15.66
C PRO A 18 3.46 24.33 -14.40
N ARG A 19 4.31 23.38 -13.99
CA ARG A 19 4.05 22.56 -12.81
C ARG A 19 4.34 23.33 -11.53
N THR A 20 3.41 23.26 -10.58
CA THR A 20 3.62 23.73 -9.19
C THR A 20 3.99 22.58 -8.24
N LEU A 21 3.88 21.33 -8.70
CA LEU A 21 4.07 20.12 -7.89
C LEU A 21 5.06 19.16 -8.53
N ARG A 22 5.74 18.38 -7.68
CA ARG A 22 6.58 17.25 -8.10
C ARG A 22 5.71 16.05 -8.44
N ILE A 23 6.07 15.32 -9.49
CA ILE A 23 5.33 14.14 -9.94
C ILE A 23 6.28 12.95 -9.90
N GLY A 24 6.11 12.09 -8.90
CA GLY A 24 6.79 10.81 -8.79
C GLY A 24 5.90 9.69 -9.30
N TYR A 25 6.51 8.62 -9.84
CA TYR A 25 5.80 7.37 -10.14
C TYR A 25 6.47 6.18 -9.44
N ALA A 26 5.68 5.13 -9.25
CA ALA A 26 6.16 3.85 -8.75
C ALA A 26 6.32 2.88 -9.93
N ALA A 27 7.43 2.15 -9.99
CA ALA A 27 7.54 1.05 -10.96
C ALA A 27 6.73 -0.15 -10.47
N ALA A 28 5.82 -0.65 -11.30
CA ALA A 28 5.26 -1.98 -11.09
C ALA A 28 6.34 -3.02 -11.45
N CYS A 29 6.69 -3.89 -10.49
CA CYS A 29 7.62 -4.99 -10.68
C CYS A 29 6.93 -6.34 -10.88
N ASN A 30 5.62 -6.34 -11.17
CA ASN A 30 4.77 -7.53 -11.30
C ASN A 30 5.03 -8.58 -10.19
N ASN A 31 5.42 -8.13 -9.00
CA ASN A 31 5.76 -8.99 -7.88
C ASN A 31 6.79 -10.10 -8.21
N SER A 32 7.70 -9.84 -9.18
CA SER A 32 8.67 -10.81 -9.68
C SER A 32 10.10 -10.46 -9.25
N LEU A 33 10.79 -11.44 -8.66
CA LEU A 33 12.21 -11.33 -8.32
C LEU A 33 13.07 -11.06 -9.55
N GLU A 34 12.73 -11.63 -10.70
CA GLU A 34 13.47 -11.39 -11.95
C GLU A 34 13.33 -9.94 -12.41
N ALA A 35 12.12 -9.37 -12.33
CA ALA A 35 11.89 -7.97 -12.66
C ALA A 35 12.64 -7.03 -11.69
N LEU A 36 12.75 -7.41 -10.42
CA LEU A 36 13.48 -6.65 -9.41
C LEU A 36 15.00 -6.70 -9.62
N LYS A 37 15.55 -7.84 -10.07
CA LYS A 37 16.98 -7.98 -10.41
C LYS A 37 17.41 -7.04 -11.52
N LEU A 38 16.51 -6.75 -12.47
CA LEU A 38 16.75 -5.82 -13.57
C LEU A 38 16.77 -4.35 -13.13
N LEU A 39 16.30 -4.03 -11.92
CA LEU A 39 16.37 -2.67 -11.40
C LEU A 39 17.77 -2.37 -10.85
N PRO A 40 18.32 -1.18 -11.15
CA PRO A 40 19.55 -0.72 -10.50
C PRO A 40 19.29 -0.54 -9.00
N ASP A 41 20.37 -0.42 -8.23
CA ASP A 41 20.25 -0.05 -6.83
C ASP A 41 19.66 1.36 -6.71
N TYR A 42 18.84 1.56 -5.68
CA TYR A 42 18.12 2.80 -5.53
C TYR A 42 19.06 3.95 -5.19
N ARG A 43 18.88 5.05 -5.91
CA ARG A 43 19.38 6.37 -5.52
C ARG A 43 18.22 7.35 -5.42
N PRO A 44 18.20 8.22 -4.38
CA PRO A 44 17.25 9.32 -4.34
C PRO A 44 17.40 10.22 -5.56
N ALA A 45 16.28 10.66 -6.13
CA ALA A 45 16.28 11.66 -7.19
C ALA A 45 16.80 13.02 -6.64
N THR A 46 17.63 13.70 -7.41
CA THR A 46 18.09 15.05 -7.06
C THR A 46 16.93 16.05 -7.14
N ARG A 47 17.11 17.25 -6.56
CA ARG A 47 16.11 18.32 -6.69
C ARG A 47 15.82 18.70 -8.14
N GLU A 48 16.82 18.58 -9.02
CA GLU A 48 16.70 18.89 -10.44
C GLU A 48 15.98 17.78 -11.22
N GLU A 49 16.34 16.52 -10.95
CA GLU A 49 15.63 15.36 -11.53
C GLU A 49 14.16 15.36 -11.11
N ALA A 50 13.86 15.70 -9.87
CA ALA A 50 12.51 15.79 -9.34
C ALA A 50 11.69 16.98 -9.88
N ARG A 51 12.28 17.87 -10.70
CA ARG A 51 11.51 18.85 -11.51
C ARG A 51 10.82 18.16 -12.70
N HIS A 52 11.34 17.03 -13.12
CA HIS A 52 10.73 16.17 -14.11
C HIS A 52 9.99 15.01 -13.43
N MET A 53 9.35 14.16 -14.23
CA MET A 53 8.81 12.91 -13.71
C MET A 53 9.96 11.99 -13.31
N TYR A 54 9.91 11.47 -12.09
CA TYR A 54 10.95 10.61 -11.55
C TYR A 54 10.37 9.33 -10.93
N GLN A 55 11.14 8.25 -10.99
CA GLN A 55 10.80 7.02 -10.31
C GLN A 55 11.18 7.14 -8.84
N GLY A 56 10.18 7.16 -7.96
CA GLY A 56 10.40 7.34 -6.52
C GLY A 56 10.44 6.03 -5.74
N SER A 57 9.74 5.00 -6.24
CA SER A 57 9.44 3.79 -5.48
C SER A 57 9.10 2.61 -6.40
N ILE A 58 8.90 1.44 -5.79
CA ILE A 58 8.34 0.24 -6.42
C ILE A 58 6.96 -0.02 -5.82
N LYS A 59 5.97 -0.35 -6.67
CA LYS A 59 4.64 -0.78 -6.24
C LYS A 59 4.61 -2.30 -6.16
N VAL A 60 4.10 -2.80 -5.05
CA VAL A 60 3.83 -4.23 -4.80
C VAL A 60 2.35 -4.37 -4.47
N ILE A 61 1.72 -5.44 -4.94
CA ILE A 61 0.31 -5.73 -4.64
C ILE A 61 0.23 -7.05 -3.89
N SER A 62 0.03 -7.01 -2.57
CA SER A 62 0.02 -8.22 -1.74
C SER A 62 -1.35 -8.92 -1.77
N ASP A 63 -2.45 -8.18 -1.78
CA ASP A 63 -3.82 -8.73 -1.76
C ASP A 63 -4.78 -7.97 -2.69
N GLY A 64 -6.08 -8.29 -2.60
CA GLY A 64 -7.14 -7.64 -3.36
C GLY A 64 -7.79 -6.45 -2.64
N SER A 65 -9.09 -6.27 -2.83
CA SER A 65 -9.87 -5.17 -2.27
C SER A 65 -10.94 -5.67 -1.29
N ASN A 66 -11.21 -4.90 -0.24
CA ASN A 66 -12.17 -5.29 0.79
C ASN A 66 -13.62 -5.24 0.26
N GLN A 67 -13.96 -4.24 -0.55
CA GLN A 67 -15.27 -4.12 -1.21
C GLN A 67 -15.50 -5.20 -2.27
N GLY A 68 -14.43 -5.77 -2.82
CA GLY A 68 -14.48 -6.90 -3.74
C GLY A 68 -14.28 -8.25 -3.06
N LEU A 69 -14.30 -8.32 -1.73
CA LEU A 69 -14.12 -9.55 -0.93
C LEU A 69 -12.83 -10.33 -1.25
N THR A 70 -11.79 -9.61 -1.65
CA THR A 70 -10.50 -10.16 -2.10
C THR A 70 -9.31 -9.67 -1.27
N GLY A 71 -9.51 -8.70 -0.38
CA GLY A 71 -8.51 -8.36 0.65
C GLY A 71 -8.25 -9.55 1.56
N TYR A 72 -6.99 -9.80 1.93
CA TYR A 72 -6.60 -11.05 2.59
C TYR A 72 -6.78 -10.96 4.12
N GLN A 73 -7.71 -11.74 4.67
CA GLN A 73 -8.19 -11.60 6.05
C GLN A 73 -7.67 -12.70 6.98
N VAL A 74 -7.53 -12.38 8.27
CA VAL A 74 -7.22 -13.38 9.33
C VAL A 74 -8.40 -14.34 9.51
N ALA A 75 -9.59 -13.76 9.66
CA ALA A 75 -10.85 -14.47 9.83
C ALA A 75 -11.71 -14.33 8.57
N PRO A 76 -12.59 -15.30 8.26
CA PRO A 76 -13.48 -15.21 7.12
C PRO A 76 -14.34 -13.93 7.12
N TYR A 77 -14.69 -13.43 5.93
CA TYR A 77 -15.70 -12.39 5.75
C TYR A 77 -17.03 -12.82 6.37
N CYS A 78 -17.81 -11.84 6.87
CA CYS A 78 -19.11 -12.12 7.49
C CYS A 78 -20.16 -12.60 6.49
N CYS A 79 -20.06 -12.16 5.23
CA CYS A 79 -20.94 -12.56 4.14
C CYS A 79 -20.44 -13.81 3.41
N GLU A 80 -21.37 -14.56 2.80
CA GLU A 80 -21.03 -15.68 1.92
C GLU A 80 -20.25 -15.21 0.67
N THR A 81 -19.17 -15.93 0.35
CA THR A 81 -18.29 -15.62 -0.77
C THR A 81 -17.46 -16.85 -1.15
N ASP A 82 -17.08 -16.94 -2.42
CA ASP A 82 -16.19 -17.99 -2.94
C ASP A 82 -14.78 -17.92 -2.33
N ARG A 83 -14.40 -16.75 -1.78
CA ARG A 83 -13.09 -16.49 -1.17
C ARG A 83 -13.27 -16.03 0.27
N PRO A 84 -13.56 -16.94 1.21
CA PRO A 84 -13.91 -16.58 2.58
C PRO A 84 -12.85 -15.72 3.25
N VAL A 85 -11.56 -15.86 2.91
CA VAL A 85 -10.46 -15.06 3.46
C VAL A 85 -9.79 -14.15 2.42
N GLY A 86 -10.38 -13.98 1.23
CA GLY A 86 -9.79 -13.22 0.13
C GLY A 86 -8.65 -13.95 -0.59
N ASN A 87 -7.73 -13.20 -1.22
CA ASN A 87 -6.55 -13.75 -1.90
C ASN A 87 -5.28 -12.98 -1.56
N PHE A 88 -4.20 -13.74 -1.37
CA PHE A 88 -2.85 -13.22 -1.33
C PHE A 88 -2.17 -13.49 -2.67
N ASN A 89 -1.46 -12.51 -3.23
CA ASN A 89 -0.97 -12.56 -4.61
C ASN A 89 0.45 -13.15 -4.73
N LEU A 90 1.23 -13.15 -3.65
CA LEU A 90 2.59 -13.68 -3.63
C LEU A 90 2.70 -14.94 -2.76
N CYS A 91 1.89 -15.94 -3.05
CA CYS A 91 1.98 -17.22 -2.36
C CYS A 91 3.11 -18.11 -2.90
N ASP A 92 3.49 -19.09 -2.09
CA ASP A 92 4.40 -20.15 -2.49
C ASP A 92 3.72 -21.15 -3.43
N LYS A 93 4.52 -21.93 -4.16
CA LYS A 93 4.01 -22.84 -5.18
C LYS A 93 3.16 -23.94 -4.54
N GLY A 94 1.89 -24.03 -4.93
CA GLY A 94 0.95 -25.04 -4.43
C GLY A 94 0.21 -24.63 -3.16
N GLU A 95 0.36 -23.39 -2.69
CA GLU A 95 -0.36 -22.86 -1.55
C GLU A 95 -1.18 -21.63 -1.97
N ASP A 96 -2.50 -21.76 -2.10
CA ASP A 96 -3.36 -20.64 -2.55
C ASP A 96 -3.90 -19.81 -1.37
N THR A 97 -3.78 -20.31 -0.15
CA THR A 97 -4.29 -19.66 1.08
C THR A 97 -3.27 -19.81 2.22
N PRO A 98 -2.18 -19.03 2.18
CA PRO A 98 -1.08 -19.18 3.11
C PRO A 98 -1.44 -18.78 4.55
N LYS A 99 -1.27 -19.70 5.50
CA LYS A 99 -1.51 -19.43 6.92
C LYS A 99 -0.35 -18.72 7.60
N THR A 100 0.85 -18.85 7.03
CA THR A 100 2.09 -18.21 7.49
C THR A 100 2.67 -17.34 6.38
N LEU A 101 3.59 -16.45 6.72
CA LEU A 101 4.27 -15.58 5.76
C LEU A 101 4.85 -16.40 4.59
N PRO A 102 4.41 -16.16 3.33
CA PRO A 102 4.98 -16.87 2.19
C PRO A 102 6.45 -16.52 1.96
N VAL A 103 7.27 -17.54 1.68
CA VAL A 103 8.71 -17.39 1.45
C VAL A 103 8.96 -16.50 0.24
N LYS A 104 8.20 -16.69 -0.85
CA LYS A 104 8.31 -15.86 -2.06
C LYS A 104 8.08 -14.38 -1.78
N TYR A 105 7.12 -14.05 -0.92
CA TYR A 105 6.84 -12.67 -0.53
C TYR A 105 7.96 -12.10 0.33
N GLN A 106 8.42 -12.86 1.32
CA GLN A 106 9.57 -12.50 2.17
C GLN A 106 10.82 -12.21 1.33
N GLU A 107 11.18 -13.10 0.40
CA GLU A 107 12.34 -12.95 -0.48
C GLU A 107 12.25 -11.69 -1.35
N PHE A 108 11.06 -11.40 -1.89
CA PHE A 108 10.84 -10.20 -2.70
C PHE A 108 11.06 -8.92 -1.88
N ILE A 109 10.46 -8.83 -0.69
CA ILE A 109 10.61 -7.67 0.19
C ILE A 109 12.07 -7.52 0.62
N HIS A 110 12.72 -8.61 1.04
CA HIS A 110 14.13 -8.60 1.42
C HIS A 110 15.03 -8.10 0.28
N ALA A 111 14.84 -8.62 -0.95
CA ALA A 111 15.63 -8.21 -2.10
C ALA A 111 15.43 -6.73 -2.44
N ALA A 112 14.21 -6.20 -2.32
CA ALA A 112 13.93 -4.81 -2.66
C ALA A 112 14.47 -3.83 -1.61
N VAL A 113 14.32 -4.19 -0.32
CA VAL A 113 14.92 -3.45 0.80
C VAL A 113 16.45 -3.45 0.69
N LYS A 114 17.06 -4.60 0.36
CA LYS A 114 18.51 -4.71 0.13
C LYS A 114 19.01 -3.81 -1.00
N LYS A 115 18.22 -3.67 -2.07
CA LYS A 115 18.50 -2.71 -3.17
C LYS A 115 18.23 -1.25 -2.79
N GLY A 116 17.74 -0.98 -1.58
CA GLY A 116 17.49 0.35 -1.04
C GLY A 116 16.23 1.04 -1.55
N TRP A 117 15.37 0.33 -2.31
CA TRP A 117 14.19 0.94 -2.93
C TRP A 117 13.09 1.26 -1.92
N PRO A 118 12.50 2.47 -1.95
CA PRO A 118 11.23 2.73 -1.31
C PRO A 118 10.14 1.83 -1.90
N LEU A 119 9.32 1.26 -1.04
CA LEU A 119 8.27 0.33 -1.41
C LEU A 119 6.91 0.95 -1.09
N MET A 120 5.97 0.78 -2.01
CA MET A 120 4.55 1.10 -1.85
C MET A 120 3.77 -0.22 -1.95
N ILE A 121 3.42 -0.80 -0.82
CA ILE A 121 2.79 -2.12 -0.76
C ILE A 121 1.29 -1.94 -0.58
N HIS A 122 0.50 -2.32 -1.58
CA HIS A 122 -0.95 -2.43 -1.43
C HIS A 122 -1.27 -3.60 -0.50
N ALA A 123 -1.90 -3.30 0.64
CA ALA A 123 -2.43 -4.28 1.59
C ALA A 123 -3.73 -3.75 2.20
N ASN A 124 -4.85 -4.46 1.98
CA ASN A 124 -6.18 -4.07 2.46
C ASN A 124 -6.64 -4.88 3.67
N GLY A 125 -6.45 -6.20 3.61
CA GLY A 125 -6.84 -7.10 4.67
C GLY A 125 -5.85 -7.11 5.83
N ASP A 126 -6.34 -7.46 7.01
CA ASP A 126 -5.54 -7.47 8.23
C ASP A 126 -4.40 -8.51 8.16
N GLN A 127 -4.65 -9.68 7.58
CA GLN A 127 -3.60 -10.71 7.40
C GLN A 127 -2.54 -10.25 6.38
N ALA A 128 -2.94 -9.58 5.30
CA ALA A 128 -1.99 -9.01 4.35
C ALA A 128 -1.07 -7.96 4.99
N ILE A 129 -1.64 -7.12 5.88
CA ILE A 129 -0.87 -6.13 6.63
C ILE A 129 0.10 -6.83 7.59
N GLU A 130 -0.35 -7.83 8.35
CA GLU A 130 0.50 -8.63 9.24
C GLU A 130 1.68 -9.27 8.50
N PHE A 131 1.44 -9.93 7.36
CA PHE A 131 2.50 -10.49 6.52
C PHE A 131 3.46 -9.42 6.00
N THR A 132 2.95 -8.24 5.64
CA THR A 132 3.78 -7.11 5.21
C THR A 132 4.72 -6.66 6.34
N LEU A 133 4.19 -6.53 7.57
CA LEU A 133 4.99 -6.12 8.72
C LEU A 133 6.05 -7.17 9.08
N GLN A 134 5.70 -8.46 9.06
CA GLN A 134 6.66 -9.55 9.29
C GLN A 134 7.77 -9.57 8.23
N ALA A 135 7.42 -9.38 6.95
CA ALA A 135 8.40 -9.32 5.88
C ALA A 135 9.37 -8.14 6.03
N TYR A 136 8.87 -6.97 6.45
CA TYR A 136 9.73 -5.82 6.75
C TYR A 136 10.62 -6.04 7.96
N ASP A 137 10.10 -6.62 9.03
CA ASP A 137 10.87 -6.89 10.24
C ASP A 137 12.08 -7.78 9.95
N LEU A 138 11.85 -8.86 9.17
CA LEU A 138 12.90 -9.74 8.69
C LEU A 138 13.88 -9.06 7.72
N ALA A 139 13.39 -8.17 6.85
CA ALA A 139 14.21 -7.48 5.87
C ALA A 139 15.08 -6.36 6.47
N LEU A 140 14.57 -5.65 7.48
CA LEU A 140 15.24 -4.53 8.13
C LEU A 140 16.19 -4.96 9.25
N GLN A 141 16.02 -6.17 9.81
CA GLN A 141 16.92 -6.75 10.82
C GLN A 141 17.18 -5.81 12.01
N GLY A 142 16.13 -5.17 12.52
CA GLY A 142 16.20 -4.22 13.64
C GLY A 142 16.58 -2.78 13.26
N GLN A 143 16.83 -2.48 11.98
CA GLN A 143 17.01 -1.12 11.49
C GLN A 143 15.65 -0.44 11.26
N SER A 144 15.60 0.89 11.38
CA SER A 144 14.40 1.65 11.01
C SER A 144 14.34 1.90 9.50
N GLY A 145 13.18 1.66 8.89
CA GLY A 145 12.90 1.95 7.48
C GLY A 145 12.49 3.41 7.22
N LEU A 146 12.49 4.28 8.24
CA LEU A 146 11.89 5.62 8.16
C LEU A 146 12.51 6.51 7.07
N ASP A 147 13.83 6.45 6.90
CA ASP A 147 14.55 7.24 5.90
C ASP A 147 14.25 6.80 4.47
N LYS A 148 13.83 5.53 4.29
CA LYS A 148 13.47 4.96 3.00
C LYS A 148 12.03 5.29 2.59
N ARG A 149 11.22 5.84 3.50
CA ARG A 149 9.81 6.21 3.24
C ARG A 149 8.99 5.03 2.70
N HIS A 150 9.20 3.84 3.27
CA HIS A 150 8.35 2.68 2.98
C HIS A 150 6.90 2.98 3.38
N ARG A 151 5.97 2.63 2.48
CA ARG A 151 4.55 2.89 2.64
C ARG A 151 3.73 1.64 2.41
N ILE A 152 2.71 1.47 3.25
CA ILE A 152 1.64 0.51 3.03
C ILE A 152 0.45 1.31 2.50
N GLU A 153 0.04 1.03 1.27
CA GLU A 153 -1.08 1.66 0.59
C GLU A 153 -2.40 0.98 0.98
N HIS A 154 -3.44 1.80 1.08
CA HIS A 154 -4.73 1.51 1.71
C HIS A 154 -4.60 1.29 3.21
N CYS A 155 -3.82 0.28 3.62
CA CYS A 155 -3.55 -0.02 5.02
C CYS A 155 -4.85 -0.07 5.85
N SER A 156 -5.87 -0.70 5.25
CA SER A 156 -7.27 -0.42 5.58
C SER A 156 -7.70 -0.97 6.93
N LEU A 157 -7.21 -2.15 7.32
CA LEU A 157 -7.60 -2.82 8.56
C LEU A 157 -6.41 -2.92 9.52
N LEU A 158 -6.35 -1.99 10.46
CA LEU A 158 -5.28 -1.91 11.45
C LEU A 158 -5.77 -2.28 12.85
N SER A 159 -4.87 -2.79 13.66
CA SER A 159 -5.07 -2.99 15.10
C SER A 159 -4.07 -2.13 15.86
N LYS A 160 -4.20 -2.07 17.19
CA LYS A 160 -3.21 -1.40 18.03
C LYS A 160 -1.81 -2.00 17.85
N SER A 161 -1.70 -3.34 17.77
CA SER A 161 -0.41 -4.02 17.62
C SER A 161 0.25 -3.74 16.27
N THR A 162 -0.53 -3.63 15.19
CA THR A 162 0.03 -3.28 13.88
C THR A 162 0.52 -1.83 13.85
N LEU A 163 -0.20 -0.90 14.49
CA LEU A 163 0.25 0.51 14.62
C LEU A 163 1.58 0.62 15.37
N GLU A 164 1.72 -0.06 16.50
CA GLU A 164 2.96 -0.12 17.28
C GLU A 164 4.12 -0.70 16.46
N THR A 165 3.86 -1.79 15.72
CA THR A 165 4.85 -2.44 14.87
C THR A 165 5.27 -1.54 13.71
N MET A 166 4.34 -0.84 13.07
CA MET A 166 4.64 0.13 12.02
C MET A 166 5.52 1.27 12.52
N GLN A 167 5.27 1.76 13.74
CA GLN A 167 6.06 2.83 14.35
C GLN A 167 7.49 2.37 14.60
N ARG A 168 7.66 1.19 15.19
CA ARG A 168 8.96 0.56 15.43
C ARG A 168 9.75 0.36 14.14
N LEU A 169 9.09 -0.08 13.07
CA LEU A 169 9.72 -0.33 11.77
C LEU A 169 9.94 0.96 10.94
N GLY A 170 9.38 2.10 11.36
CA GLY A 170 9.44 3.35 10.60
C GLY A 170 8.62 3.33 9.30
N LEU A 171 7.52 2.59 9.27
CA LEU A 171 6.63 2.48 8.12
C LEU A 171 5.53 3.54 8.16
N SER A 172 5.05 3.95 6.99
CA SER A 172 4.02 5.00 6.86
C SER A 172 2.73 4.42 6.25
N PRO A 173 1.57 4.50 6.92
CA PRO A 173 0.31 4.11 6.32
C PRO A 173 -0.17 5.18 5.33
N SER A 174 -0.86 4.75 4.28
CA SER A 174 -1.52 5.61 3.32
C SER A 174 -2.97 5.18 3.15
N PHE A 175 -3.90 6.01 3.62
CA PHE A 175 -5.32 5.64 3.70
C PHE A 175 -6.13 6.11 2.50
N LEU A 176 -6.99 5.22 2.02
CA LEU A 176 -8.04 5.55 1.06
C LEU A 176 -9.30 5.93 1.81
N ILE A 177 -9.46 7.20 2.19
CA ILE A 177 -10.62 7.63 2.99
C ILE A 177 -11.97 7.46 2.26
N GLY A 178 -11.93 7.24 0.95
CA GLY A 178 -13.08 6.82 0.16
C GLY A 178 -13.73 5.51 0.67
N HIS A 179 -12.97 4.61 1.30
CA HIS A 179 -13.50 3.42 1.98
C HIS A 179 -14.61 3.78 2.97
N VAL A 180 -14.38 4.77 3.83
CA VAL A 180 -15.36 5.23 4.82
C VAL A 180 -16.58 5.85 4.13
N GLY A 181 -16.37 6.71 3.12
CA GLY A 181 -17.45 7.46 2.49
C GLY A 181 -18.36 6.64 1.57
N TYR A 182 -17.80 5.74 0.77
CA TYR A 182 -18.55 4.97 -0.23
C TYR A 182 -18.96 3.58 0.27
N TRP A 183 -18.11 2.93 1.06
CA TRP A 183 -18.31 1.53 1.48
C TRP A 183 -18.50 1.36 2.99
N GLY A 184 -18.35 2.41 3.79
CA GLY A 184 -18.43 2.33 5.25
C GLY A 184 -19.70 1.64 5.76
N TYR A 185 -20.85 1.92 5.13
CA TYR A 185 -22.12 1.23 5.45
C TYR A 185 -22.07 -0.27 5.14
N ALA A 186 -21.57 -0.67 3.97
CA ALA A 186 -21.46 -2.08 3.61
C ALA A 186 -20.43 -2.82 4.48
N PHE A 187 -19.32 -2.16 4.81
CA PHE A 187 -18.33 -2.67 5.75
C PHE A 187 -18.92 -2.91 7.14
N ASP A 188 -19.68 -1.95 7.66
CA ASP A 188 -20.38 -2.07 8.94
C ASP A 188 -21.52 -3.11 8.93
N LYS A 189 -22.29 -3.22 7.84
CA LYS A 189 -23.52 -4.02 7.87
C LYS A 189 -23.43 -5.42 7.29
N ALA A 190 -22.43 -5.70 6.44
CA ALA A 190 -22.40 -6.95 5.68
C ALA A 190 -21.02 -7.61 5.59
N ILE A 191 -19.95 -6.83 5.47
CA ILE A 191 -18.63 -7.39 5.13
C ILE A 191 -17.79 -7.67 6.38
N PHE A 192 -17.74 -6.73 7.31
CA PHE A 192 -16.84 -6.76 8.47
C PHE A 192 -17.53 -6.62 9.83
N GLU A 193 -18.75 -6.07 9.86
CA GLU A 193 -19.48 -5.83 11.09
C GLU A 193 -18.65 -5.01 12.09
N LYS A 194 -18.50 -5.51 13.33
CA LYS A 194 -17.74 -4.87 14.40
C LYS A 194 -16.27 -4.64 14.04
N LYS A 195 -15.71 -5.41 13.10
CA LYS A 195 -14.33 -5.22 12.64
C LYS A 195 -14.16 -3.86 11.94
N ALA A 196 -15.17 -3.39 11.22
CA ALA A 196 -15.12 -2.08 10.56
C ALA A 196 -14.96 -0.92 11.56
N HIS A 197 -15.64 -0.98 12.72
CA HIS A 197 -15.59 0.11 13.71
C HIS A 197 -14.24 0.27 14.37
N ASN A 198 -13.53 -0.85 14.55
CA ASN A 198 -12.33 -0.89 15.37
C ASN A 198 -11.04 -0.88 14.55
N MET A 199 -11.12 -1.18 13.25
CA MET A 199 -9.92 -1.40 12.42
C MET A 199 -9.88 -0.56 11.15
N LEU A 200 -11.02 -0.07 10.64
CA LEU A 200 -11.06 0.57 9.33
C LEU A 200 -10.43 1.98 9.35
N ASP A 201 -9.42 2.19 8.52
CA ASP A 201 -8.80 3.48 8.20
C ASP A 201 -8.52 4.36 9.44
N LEU A 202 -7.81 3.80 10.43
CA LEU A 202 -7.55 4.40 11.75
C LEU A 202 -6.61 5.63 11.73
N CYS A 203 -6.96 6.67 10.97
CA CYS A 203 -6.14 7.87 10.77
C CYS A 203 -5.77 8.56 12.09
N LYS A 204 -6.75 8.75 13.00
CA LYS A 204 -6.50 9.39 14.30
C LYS A 204 -5.58 8.54 15.17
N SER A 205 -5.85 7.24 15.28
CA SER A 205 -5.02 6.33 16.07
C SER A 205 -3.60 6.25 15.53
N ALA A 206 -3.41 6.28 14.21
CA ALA A 206 -2.10 6.31 13.59
C ALA A 206 -1.32 7.60 13.92
N LEU A 207 -1.97 8.75 13.87
CA LEU A 207 -1.37 10.02 14.32
C LEU A 207 -0.99 10.00 15.80
N ASP A 208 -1.83 9.39 16.65
CA ASP A 208 -1.57 9.26 18.09
C ASP A 208 -0.40 8.31 18.40
N HIS A 209 -0.06 7.41 17.48
CA HIS A 209 1.16 6.59 17.52
C HIS A 209 2.33 7.25 16.77
N GLU A 210 2.26 8.55 16.49
CA GLU A 210 3.31 9.34 15.83
C GLU A 210 3.67 8.83 14.41
N LEU A 211 2.77 8.07 13.78
CA LEU A 211 2.96 7.61 12.41
C LEU A 211 2.79 8.75 11.41
N ARG A 212 3.62 8.74 10.37
CA ARG A 212 3.50 9.65 9.23
C ARG A 212 2.44 9.12 8.27
N ILE A 213 1.23 9.62 8.37
CA ILE A 213 0.13 9.19 7.51
C ILE A 213 0.11 9.96 6.19
N SER A 214 -0.48 9.36 5.16
CA SER A 214 -0.87 10.04 3.92
C SER A 214 -2.30 9.64 3.53
N LEU A 215 -2.96 10.47 2.74
CA LEU A 215 -4.32 10.21 2.25
C LEU A 215 -4.30 10.21 0.72
N HIS A 216 -5.10 9.34 0.10
CA HIS A 216 -5.24 9.29 -1.36
C HIS A 216 -6.68 8.97 -1.77
N SER A 217 -7.03 9.31 -3.02
CA SER A 217 -8.31 8.96 -3.62
C SER A 217 -8.28 7.63 -4.38
N ASP A 218 -7.09 7.12 -4.70
CA ASP A 218 -6.92 5.97 -5.59
C ASP A 218 -7.73 6.14 -6.90
N TYR A 219 -7.36 7.16 -7.69
CA TYR A 219 -8.18 7.59 -8.81
C TYR A 219 -8.49 6.47 -9.82
N SER A 220 -9.70 6.56 -10.37
CA SER A 220 -10.57 5.54 -10.99
C SER A 220 -11.39 4.70 -10.00
N VAL A 221 -10.91 4.46 -8.77
CA VAL A 221 -11.71 3.81 -7.72
C VAL A 221 -12.60 4.84 -7.02
N THR A 222 -12.04 5.99 -6.62
CA THR A 222 -12.84 7.14 -6.16
C THR A 222 -12.44 8.44 -6.86
N PRO A 223 -13.33 9.45 -6.94
CA PRO A 223 -13.04 10.71 -7.63
C PRO A 223 -11.84 11.46 -7.04
N LEU A 224 -11.14 12.24 -7.89
CA LEU A 224 -10.11 13.20 -7.46
C LEU A 224 -10.78 14.37 -6.73
N ALA A 225 -11.16 14.15 -5.49
CA ALA A 225 -11.58 15.18 -4.56
C ALA A 225 -10.65 15.13 -3.34
N PRO A 226 -10.07 16.25 -2.90
CA PRO A 226 -9.36 16.28 -1.62
C PRO A 226 -10.36 15.92 -0.54
N CYS A 227 -10.22 14.72 0.04
CA CYS A 227 -10.98 14.18 1.17
C CYS A 227 -12.42 14.68 1.24
N VAL A 228 -13.30 14.07 0.44
CA VAL A 228 -14.78 14.05 0.53
C VAL A 228 -15.40 15.21 1.31
N ARG A 229 -16.11 16.11 0.61
CA ARG A 229 -16.94 17.21 1.13
C ARG A 229 -17.78 16.79 2.36
N TRP A 230 -17.21 16.92 3.56
CA TRP A 230 -17.94 16.82 4.83
C TRP A 230 -18.69 18.14 5.05
N SER A 231 -19.87 18.31 4.43
CA SER A 231 -20.81 19.29 4.97
C SER A 231 -21.40 18.67 6.23
N ARG A 232 -21.02 19.17 7.41
CA ARG A 232 -21.81 18.94 8.63
C ARG A 232 -23.25 19.32 8.29
N ARG A 233 -24.17 18.36 8.37
CA ARG A 233 -25.57 18.64 8.67
C ARG A 233 -25.73 18.49 10.17
#